data_AF-A0A943B4T4-F1
#
_entry.id   AF-A0A943B4T4-F1
#
_cell.length_a   1.000
_cell.length_b   1.000
_cell.length_c   1.000
_cell.angle_alpha   90.00
_cell.angle_beta   90.00
_cell.angle_gamma   90.00
#
_symmetry.space_group_name_H-M   'P 1'
#
loop_
_entity.id
_entity.type
_entity.pdbx_description
1 polymer ?
#
loop_
_entity_poly.entity_id
_entity_poly.type
_entity_poly.pdbx_seq_one_letter_code
_entity_poly.pdbx_strand_id
1 'polypeptide(L)'
;MLSKEQAIHYTAKLLEVAAHSANEEQFKISTEGILESLCRAQGIFWNPYSYERAFRSGKGKRRVDAIHGSTIIEYEFPRSFNRSENAQLRHARAQAEEYANFLSLEEGRDLSSYSMAAWDGETISFGHFAENFFEWEPPRQFDALCLTRLLTQIADGGRPLVSPMLLRHFVGPQTEIGKKLLPELFKAVCHAQKLRQTTRTKLIYTEWSRLFGQINGTATERLVRYMEDISYLHGTEYNKNPQAYVFALNTYIAIVSKICAIYALASQSDAIFFDADPKQALAKIEGGEYFQMFGIENMLNSDFFSWYLGNDIEIDLTNPLGLLLERLRAIDFNVSLKNPQSIRDLFKGLYMGFTPASMRHALGEYYTPDWLASHVIDTAKWTTDQTLLDPTCGSGTFILEGLKRRLGNAPSETAQELLKGLYGFDLNPLAVLTAKASIVVFLSGKFNPSDPVLLPIFLA
;
A
#
# COMPACT_ATOMS: atom_id res chain seq x y z
N MET A 1 -21.64 16.21 12.11
CA MET A 1 -21.35 17.65 12.00
C MET A 1 -21.38 18.27 13.39
N LEU A 2 -20.40 19.12 13.70
CA LEU A 2 -20.32 19.82 14.98
C LEU A 2 -21.53 20.73 15.20
N SER A 3 -21.95 20.86 16.46
CA SER A 3 -22.87 21.94 16.84
C SER A 3 -22.16 23.28 16.69
N LYS A 4 -22.93 24.35 16.51
CA LYS A 4 -22.39 25.71 16.41
C LYS A 4 -21.53 26.09 17.63
N GLU A 5 -21.96 25.71 18.83
CA GLU A 5 -21.23 25.96 20.07
C GLU A 5 -19.91 25.18 20.12
N GLN A 6 -19.91 23.91 19.70
CA GLN A 6 -18.69 23.11 19.60
C GLN A 6 -17.71 23.72 18.60
N ALA A 7 -18.18 24.10 17.41
CA ALA A 7 -17.32 24.71 16.39
C ALA A 7 -16.64 25.98 16.92
N ILE A 8 -17.39 26.86 17.59
CA ILE A 8 -16.83 28.08 18.20
C ILE A 8 -15.79 27.75 19.28
N HIS A 9 -16.11 26.81 20.17
CA HIS A 9 -15.20 26.39 21.26
C HIS A 9 -13.88 25.83 20.74
N TYR A 10 -13.93 24.94 19.76
CA TYR A 10 -12.73 24.32 19.21
C TYR A 10 -11.94 25.27 18.30
N THR A 11 -12.60 26.17 17.58
CA THR A 11 -11.91 27.28 16.90
C THR A 11 -11.13 28.14 17.88
N ALA A 12 -11.72 28.51 19.03
CA ALA A 12 -11.01 29.28 20.05
C ALA A 12 -9.78 28.54 20.58
N LYS A 13 -9.90 27.23 20.84
CA LYS A 13 -8.76 26.39 21.26
C LYS A 13 -7.65 26.34 20.20
N LEU A 14 -7.99 26.19 18.93
CA LEU A 14 -7.00 26.14 17.85
C LEU A 14 -6.27 27.48 17.68
N LEU A 15 -6.98 28.60 17.83
CA LEU A 15 -6.38 29.93 17.85
C LEU A 15 -5.46 30.13 19.07
N GLU A 16 -5.83 29.58 20.23
CA GLU A 16 -4.98 29.57 21.43
C GLU A 16 -3.71 28.74 21.22
N VAL A 17 -3.81 27.57 20.58
CA VAL A 17 -2.65 26.75 20.21
C VAL A 17 -1.71 27.52 19.28
N ALA A 18 -2.24 28.20 18.26
CA ALA A 18 -1.46 29.05 17.37
C ALA A 18 -0.77 30.20 18.13
N ALA A 19 -1.40 30.75 19.18
CA ALA A 19 -0.84 31.82 20.00
C ALA A 19 0.36 31.39 20.87
N HIS A 20 0.37 30.13 21.33
CA HIS A 20 1.35 29.62 22.29
C HIS A 20 2.43 28.72 21.66
N SER A 21 2.26 28.33 20.39
CA SER A 21 3.24 27.48 19.70
C SER A 21 4.48 28.29 19.31
N ALA A 22 5.66 27.80 19.69
CA ALA A 22 6.93 28.49 19.45
C ALA A 22 7.50 28.24 18.04
N ASN A 23 7.02 27.21 17.35
CA ASN A 23 7.43 26.83 16.00
C ASN A 23 6.32 26.04 15.28
N GLU A 24 6.51 25.82 13.98
CA GLU A 24 5.62 25.09 13.08
C GLU A 24 5.33 23.65 13.54
N GLU A 25 6.36 22.90 13.95
CA GLU A 25 6.19 21.50 14.39
C GLU A 25 5.32 21.41 15.66
N GLN A 26 5.53 22.30 16.64
CA GLN A 26 4.71 22.36 17.85
C GLN A 26 3.26 22.72 17.52
N PHE A 27 3.06 23.67 16.60
CA PHE A 27 1.75 24.09 16.13
C PHE A 27 1.02 22.92 15.46
N LYS A 28 1.68 22.23 14.53
CA LYS A 28 1.18 21.05 13.84
C LYS A 28 0.76 19.95 14.83
N ILE A 29 1.67 19.49 15.69
CA ILE A 29 1.41 18.39 16.63
C ILE A 29 0.18 18.69 17.51
N SER A 30 0.11 19.91 18.05
CA SER A 30 -0.98 20.30 18.95
C SER A 30 -2.31 20.41 18.21
N THR A 31 -2.27 20.93 16.98
CA THR A 31 -3.46 21.08 16.11
C THR A 31 -3.98 19.73 15.65
N GLU A 32 -3.11 18.84 15.16
CA GLU A 32 -3.44 17.47 14.77
C GLU A 32 -4.07 16.69 15.92
N GLY A 33 -3.60 16.85 17.16
CA GLY A 33 -4.22 16.21 18.33
C GLY A 33 -5.66 16.68 18.61
N ILE A 34 -5.96 17.95 18.35
CA ILE A 34 -7.32 18.50 18.46
C ILE A 34 -8.19 17.97 17.31
N LEU A 35 -7.69 18.00 16.07
CA LEU A 35 -8.40 17.49 14.90
C LEU A 35 -8.68 15.99 15.01
N GLU A 36 -7.73 15.21 15.54
CA GLU A 36 -7.91 13.78 15.84
C GLU A 36 -9.10 13.55 16.77
N SER A 37 -9.12 14.28 17.88
CA SER A 37 -10.18 14.18 18.88
C SER A 37 -11.55 14.52 18.28
N LEU A 38 -11.61 15.56 17.42
CA LEU A 38 -12.81 15.97 16.71
C LEU A 38 -13.27 14.95 15.67
N CYS A 39 -12.34 14.37 14.91
CA CYS A 39 -12.65 13.38 13.90
C CYS A 39 -13.18 12.10 14.54
N ARG A 40 -12.49 11.59 15.57
CA ARG A 40 -12.93 10.42 16.34
C ARG A 40 -14.33 10.61 16.96
N ALA A 41 -14.60 11.79 17.54
CA ALA A 41 -15.91 12.11 18.12
C ALA A 41 -17.04 12.14 17.08
N GLN A 42 -16.71 12.37 15.80
CA GLN A 42 -17.68 12.41 14.70
C GLN A 42 -17.69 11.13 13.85
N GLY A 43 -16.94 10.10 14.23
CA GLY A 43 -16.80 8.87 13.44
C GLY A 43 -16.07 9.07 12.11
N ILE A 44 -15.33 10.17 11.96
CA ILE A 44 -14.49 10.44 10.80
C ILE A 44 -13.21 9.60 10.93
N PHE A 45 -12.84 8.92 9.84
CA PHE A 45 -11.59 8.14 9.81
C PHE A 45 -10.38 9.05 10.04
N TRP A 46 -9.51 8.65 10.95
CA TRP A 46 -8.32 9.42 11.30
C TRP A 46 -7.08 8.53 11.25
N ASN A 47 -6.20 8.81 10.31
CA ASN A 47 -4.89 8.17 10.22
C ASN A 47 -3.93 9.05 9.39
N PRO A 48 -3.43 10.16 9.97
CA PRO A 48 -2.50 11.03 9.27
C PRO A 48 -1.20 10.29 8.96
N TYR A 49 -0.64 10.56 7.79
CA TYR A 49 0.67 10.09 7.40
C TYR A 49 1.40 11.18 6.61
N SER A 50 2.71 11.01 6.47
CA SER A 50 3.54 11.93 5.69
C SER A 50 4.67 11.17 5.02
N TYR A 51 5.06 11.64 3.83
CA TYR A 51 6.15 11.08 3.06
C TYR A 51 7.38 11.98 3.12
N GLU A 52 8.55 11.37 3.35
CA GLU A 52 9.83 12.06 3.14
C GLU A 52 10.27 11.91 1.68
N ARG A 53 10.52 13.04 0.99
CA ARG A 53 11.01 13.03 -0.38
C ARG A 53 12.25 13.91 -0.57
N ALA A 54 13.25 13.39 -1.27
CA ALA A 54 14.32 14.22 -1.84
C ALA A 54 13.79 14.90 -3.12
N PHE A 55 13.61 16.22 -3.08
CA PHE A 55 13.12 16.96 -4.24
C PHE A 55 14.25 17.29 -5.21
N ARG A 56 13.95 17.28 -6.52
CA ARG A 56 14.92 17.64 -7.59
C ARG A 56 15.38 19.10 -7.51
N SER A 57 14.67 19.95 -6.77
CA SER A 57 14.98 21.37 -6.56
C SER A 57 16.06 21.58 -5.48
N GLY A 58 17.24 20.95 -5.58
CA GLY A 58 18.50 21.36 -4.89
C GLY A 58 18.51 21.68 -3.37
N LYS A 59 17.40 21.54 -2.65
CA LYS A 59 17.17 21.99 -1.27
C LYS A 59 16.58 20.83 -0.48
N GLY A 60 17.47 19.89 -0.13
CA GLY A 60 17.23 18.87 0.90
C GLY A 60 16.07 17.89 0.62
N LYS A 61 15.89 16.95 1.56
CA LYS A 61 14.65 16.19 1.67
C LYS A 61 13.58 17.10 2.28
N ARG A 62 12.39 17.17 1.71
CA ARG A 62 11.23 17.88 2.27
C ARG A 62 10.10 16.89 2.52
N ARG A 63 9.24 17.21 3.48
CA ARG A 63 8.18 16.35 4.00
C ARG A 63 6.87 17.13 4.00
N VAL A 64 5.74 16.51 3.61
CA VAL A 64 4.40 17.10 3.82
C VAL A 64 4.18 17.13 5.31
N ASP A 65 3.52 18.15 5.80
CA ASP A 65 3.16 18.18 7.20
C ASP A 65 2.11 17.14 7.57
N ALA A 66 0.96 17.14 6.89
CA ALA A 66 -0.10 16.16 7.14
C ALA A 66 -0.91 15.80 5.88
N ILE A 67 -1.22 14.51 5.74
CA ILE A 67 -2.11 13.97 4.70
C ILE A 67 -3.21 13.14 5.37
N HIS A 68 -4.47 13.43 5.02
CA HIS A 68 -5.66 12.70 5.45
C HIS A 68 -6.43 12.18 4.23
N GLY A 69 -6.14 10.96 3.79
CA GLY A 69 -6.71 10.44 2.55
C GLY A 69 -6.29 11.29 1.35
N SER A 70 -7.24 11.90 0.64
CA SER A 70 -6.97 12.87 -0.42
C SER A 70 -6.93 14.35 0.02
N THR A 71 -6.93 14.63 1.33
CA THR A 71 -6.84 15.99 1.87
C THR A 71 -5.43 16.28 2.39
N ILE A 72 -4.82 17.35 1.88
CA ILE A 72 -3.46 17.79 2.20
C ILE A 72 -3.51 19.05 3.04
N ILE A 73 -2.82 19.06 4.17
CA ILE A 73 -2.70 20.24 5.03
C ILE A 73 -1.22 20.59 5.12
N GLU A 74 -0.87 21.78 4.64
CA GLU A 74 0.46 22.36 4.81
C GLU A 74 0.40 23.38 5.94
N TYR A 75 1.20 23.14 6.98
CA TYR A 75 1.29 23.98 8.15
C TYR A 75 2.46 24.96 7.98
N GLU A 76 2.32 26.17 8.50
CA GLU A 76 3.40 27.15 8.49
C GLU A 76 3.60 27.76 9.87
N PHE A 77 4.71 28.47 10.04
CA PHE A 77 5.01 29.15 11.30
C PHE A 77 3.81 30.00 11.76
N PRO A 78 3.41 29.93 13.05
CA PRO A 78 2.19 30.58 13.51
C PRO A 78 2.07 32.06 13.14
N ARG A 79 0.93 32.46 12.58
CA ARG A 79 0.59 33.84 12.15
C ARG A 79 1.50 34.42 11.06
N SER A 80 2.27 33.59 10.35
CA SER A 80 3.23 34.04 9.35
C SER A 80 2.60 34.63 8.08
N PHE A 81 1.34 34.28 7.74
CA PHE A 81 0.65 34.78 6.54
C PHE A 81 0.19 36.23 6.68
N ASN A 82 0.04 36.73 7.91
CA ASN A 82 -0.40 38.10 8.20
C ASN A 82 -1.70 38.49 7.45
N ARG A 83 -2.63 37.54 7.27
CA ARG A 83 -3.91 37.73 6.56
C ARG A 83 -3.77 38.29 5.13
N SER A 84 -2.62 38.04 4.50
CA SER A 84 -2.28 38.59 3.19
C SER A 84 -1.64 37.54 2.31
N GLU A 85 -1.67 37.75 1.00
CA GLU A 85 -0.96 36.88 0.07
C GLU A 85 0.53 37.24 0.04
N ASN A 86 1.24 36.80 1.07
CA ASN A 86 2.67 37.03 1.24
C ASN A 86 3.52 35.85 0.73
N ALA A 87 4.84 35.94 0.93
CA ALA A 87 5.77 34.93 0.42
C ALA A 87 5.57 33.56 1.10
N GLN A 88 5.24 33.54 2.39
CA GLN A 88 4.98 32.34 3.18
C GLN A 88 3.72 31.62 2.71
N LEU A 89 2.61 32.34 2.48
CA LEU A 89 1.40 31.72 1.95
C LEU A 89 1.64 31.14 0.54
N ARG A 90 2.33 31.86 -0.34
CA ARG A 90 2.68 31.34 -1.67
C ARG A 90 3.57 30.10 -1.59
N HIS A 91 4.47 30.04 -0.61
CA HIS A 91 5.33 28.89 -0.36
C HIS A 91 4.51 27.67 0.05
N ALA A 92 3.64 27.79 1.07
CA ALA A 92 2.78 26.71 1.53
C ALA A 92 1.82 26.19 0.45
N ARG A 93 1.22 27.09 -0.34
CA ARG A 93 0.39 26.72 -1.49
C ARG A 93 1.18 25.88 -2.51
N ALA A 94 2.36 26.35 -2.90
CA ALA A 94 3.21 25.63 -3.85
C ALA A 94 3.64 24.25 -3.33
N GLN A 95 3.89 24.11 -2.03
CA GLN A 95 4.17 22.81 -1.41
C GLN A 95 2.97 21.88 -1.50
N ALA A 96 1.78 22.34 -1.10
CA ALA A 96 0.55 21.55 -1.18
C ALA A 96 0.26 21.06 -2.61
N GLU A 97 0.45 21.93 -3.61
CA GLU A 97 0.33 21.58 -5.04
C GLU A 97 1.36 20.52 -5.47
N GLU A 98 2.63 20.69 -5.09
CA GLU A 98 3.69 19.73 -5.41
C GLU A 98 3.38 18.34 -4.82
N TYR A 99 2.77 18.31 -3.64
CA TYR A 99 2.33 17.08 -3.01
C TYR A 99 1.09 16.46 -3.62
N ALA A 100 0.09 17.26 -4.01
CA ALA A 100 -1.07 16.76 -4.75
C ALA A 100 -0.61 16.07 -6.05
N ASN A 101 0.31 16.69 -6.79
CA ASN A 101 0.93 16.09 -7.98
C ASN A 101 1.64 14.76 -7.66
N PHE A 102 2.41 14.74 -6.58
CA PHE A 102 3.14 13.55 -6.19
C PHE A 102 2.20 12.40 -5.79
N LEU A 103 1.19 12.66 -4.96
CA LEU A 103 0.21 11.67 -4.54
C LEU A 103 -0.61 11.16 -5.73
N SER A 104 -1.05 12.05 -6.62
CA SER A 104 -1.75 11.66 -7.84
C SER A 104 -0.90 10.69 -8.68
N LEU A 105 0.40 10.95 -8.82
CA LEU A 105 1.33 10.06 -9.55
C LEU A 105 1.63 8.73 -8.84
N GLU A 106 1.55 8.68 -7.51
CA GLU A 106 1.86 7.48 -6.72
C GLU A 106 0.62 6.60 -6.50
N GLU A 107 -0.49 7.21 -6.10
CA GLU A 107 -1.76 6.53 -5.84
C GLU A 107 -2.53 6.23 -7.13
N GLY A 108 -2.33 7.05 -8.17
CA GLY A 108 -3.06 6.97 -9.43
C GLY A 108 -4.41 7.68 -9.41
N ARG A 109 -4.72 8.41 -8.35
CA ARG A 109 -5.96 9.20 -8.23
C ARG A 109 -5.87 10.47 -9.07
N ASP A 110 -7.00 10.92 -9.62
CA ASP A 110 -7.06 12.19 -10.36
C ASP A 110 -6.75 13.40 -9.46
N LEU A 111 -6.05 14.40 -9.99
CA LEU A 111 -5.69 15.61 -9.26
C LEU A 111 -6.91 16.35 -8.69
N SER A 112 -8.04 16.36 -9.41
CA SER A 112 -9.28 17.01 -8.96
C SER A 112 -9.90 16.37 -7.72
N SER A 113 -9.48 15.14 -7.36
CA SER A 113 -9.94 14.47 -6.15
C SER A 113 -9.20 14.90 -4.88
N TYR A 114 -8.13 15.71 -5.00
CA TYR A 114 -7.38 16.22 -3.87
C TYR A 114 -7.92 17.58 -3.42
N SER A 115 -8.03 17.75 -2.11
CA SER A 115 -8.30 19.05 -1.49
C SER A 115 -7.10 19.50 -0.67
N MET A 116 -6.85 20.80 -0.63
CA MET A 116 -5.66 21.36 0.00
C MET A 116 -6.04 22.49 0.97
N ALA A 117 -5.26 22.63 2.04
CA ALA A 117 -5.32 23.75 2.95
C ALA A 117 -3.90 24.22 3.31
N ALA A 118 -3.65 25.52 3.21
CA ALA A 118 -2.45 26.17 3.75
C ALA A 118 -2.84 26.92 5.02
N TRP A 119 -2.19 26.63 6.15
CA TRP A 119 -2.66 27.10 7.47
C TRP A 119 -1.52 27.49 8.42
N ASP A 120 -1.56 28.73 8.93
CA ASP A 120 -0.61 29.26 9.94
C ASP A 120 -1.26 29.39 11.34
N GLY A 121 -2.41 28.76 11.55
CA GLY A 121 -3.21 28.88 12.78
C GLY A 121 -4.24 30.00 12.76
N GLU A 122 -3.84 31.23 12.40
CA GLU A 122 -4.75 32.38 12.40
C GLU A 122 -5.40 32.64 11.03
N THR A 123 -4.69 32.31 9.96
CA THR A 123 -5.04 32.52 8.57
C THR A 123 -5.02 31.18 7.84
N ILE A 124 -6.08 30.89 7.09
CA ILE A 124 -6.18 29.69 6.27
C ILE A 124 -6.56 30.06 4.84
N SER A 125 -6.09 29.27 3.88
CA SER A 125 -6.50 29.34 2.47
C SER A 125 -6.76 27.92 1.98
N PHE A 126 -7.89 27.73 1.30
CA PHE A 126 -8.29 26.43 0.74
C PHE A 126 -7.98 26.39 -0.75
N GLY A 127 -7.50 25.25 -1.22
CA GLY A 127 -7.13 25.02 -2.60
C GLY A 127 -7.70 23.71 -3.15
N HIS A 128 -7.85 23.67 -4.47
CA HIS A 128 -8.27 22.48 -5.22
C HIS A 128 -7.73 22.54 -6.66
N PHE A 129 -7.83 21.43 -7.39
CA PHE A 129 -7.46 21.40 -8.80
C PHE A 129 -8.73 21.42 -9.66
N ALA A 130 -8.84 22.43 -10.52
CA ALA A 130 -9.97 22.63 -11.44
C ALA A 130 -9.47 23.19 -12.77
N GLU A 131 -10.15 22.88 -13.87
CA GLU A 131 -9.87 23.43 -15.21
C GLU A 131 -8.38 23.32 -15.66
N ASN A 132 -7.67 22.28 -15.23
CA ASN A 132 -6.25 22.01 -15.49
C ASN A 132 -5.25 22.94 -14.77
N PHE A 133 -5.64 23.66 -13.73
CA PHE A 133 -4.75 24.42 -12.87
C PHE A 133 -5.15 24.34 -11.40
N PHE A 134 -4.27 24.80 -10.50
CA PHE A 134 -4.57 24.89 -9.09
C PHE A 134 -5.24 26.23 -8.77
N GLU A 135 -6.40 26.14 -8.12
CA GLU A 135 -7.19 27.29 -7.68
C GLU A 135 -7.13 27.42 -6.17
N TRP A 136 -6.85 28.64 -5.69
CA TRP A 136 -6.79 28.96 -4.27
C TRP A 136 -7.71 30.11 -3.91
N GLU A 137 -8.46 29.93 -2.83
CA GLU A 137 -9.25 31.01 -2.25
C GLU A 137 -8.36 32.06 -1.58
N PRO A 138 -8.75 33.34 -1.55
CA PRO A 138 -8.04 34.37 -0.80
C PRO A 138 -7.81 33.96 0.67
N PRO A 139 -6.67 34.32 1.29
CA PRO A 139 -6.43 34.04 2.70
C PRO A 139 -7.50 34.70 3.56
N ARG A 140 -8.02 33.97 4.54
CA ARG A 140 -9.03 34.46 5.47
C ARG A 140 -8.68 34.10 6.90
N GLN A 141 -9.24 34.84 7.84
CA GLN A 141 -9.11 34.51 9.26
C GLN A 141 -9.79 33.16 9.54
N PHE A 142 -9.11 32.31 10.32
CA PHE A 142 -9.62 31.01 10.73
C PHE A 142 -10.78 31.18 11.71
N ASP A 143 -11.95 30.69 11.31
CA ASP A 143 -13.20 30.79 12.05
C ASP A 143 -13.90 29.42 12.17
N ALA A 144 -15.07 29.39 12.79
CA ALA A 144 -15.86 28.16 12.97
C ALA A 144 -16.31 27.52 11.63
N LEU A 145 -16.50 28.33 10.58
CA LEU A 145 -16.85 27.83 9.25
C LEU A 145 -15.63 27.15 8.60
N CYS A 146 -14.44 27.73 8.76
CA CYS A 146 -13.19 27.14 8.30
C CYS A 146 -12.93 25.78 8.96
N LEU A 147 -13.09 25.69 10.28
CA LEU A 147 -12.95 24.42 11.01
C LEU A 147 -13.95 23.37 10.50
N THR A 148 -15.22 23.76 10.32
CA THR A 148 -16.25 22.84 9.82
C THR A 148 -15.91 22.35 8.42
N ARG A 149 -15.49 23.24 7.52
CA ARG A 149 -15.07 22.89 6.15
C ARG A 149 -13.85 21.97 6.15
N LEU A 150 -12.85 22.24 6.99
CA LEU A 150 -11.66 21.40 7.09
C LEU A 150 -12.02 19.97 7.54
N LEU A 151 -12.89 19.83 8.54
CA LEU A 151 -13.38 18.51 8.98
C LEU A 151 -14.18 17.80 7.89
N THR A 152 -14.98 18.54 7.10
CA THR A 152 -15.66 17.98 5.92
C THR A 152 -14.66 17.50 4.88
N GLN A 153 -13.63 18.28 4.55
CA GLN A 153 -12.57 17.85 3.63
C GLN A 153 -11.81 16.62 4.13
N ILE A 154 -11.52 16.53 5.43
CA ILE A 154 -10.89 15.33 6.02
C ILE A 154 -11.83 14.12 5.92
N ALA A 155 -13.13 14.30 6.16
CA ALA A 155 -14.13 13.24 6.04
C ALA A 155 -14.28 12.74 4.60
N ASP A 156 -14.41 13.67 3.64
CA ASP A 156 -14.55 13.38 2.21
C ASP A 156 -13.26 12.78 1.63
N GLY A 157 -12.10 13.18 2.16
CA GLY A 157 -10.80 12.65 1.78
C GLY A 157 -10.61 11.18 2.14
N GLY A 158 -11.32 10.70 3.18
CA GLY A 158 -11.43 9.28 3.52
C GLY A 158 -10.11 8.59 3.85
N ARG A 159 -9.98 7.33 3.43
CA ARG A 159 -8.77 6.52 3.64
C ARG A 159 -7.76 6.77 2.51
N PRO A 160 -6.45 6.68 2.78
CA PRO A 160 -5.45 6.77 1.73
C PRO A 160 -5.60 5.64 0.72
N LEU A 161 -5.45 5.97 -0.57
CA LEU A 161 -5.64 5.01 -1.64
C LEU A 161 -4.38 4.14 -1.77
N VAL A 162 -4.57 2.83 -1.92
CA VAL A 162 -3.46 1.87 -1.92
C VAL A 162 -2.39 2.22 -2.94
N SER A 163 -1.13 2.28 -2.53
CA SER A 163 0.02 2.45 -3.40
C SER A 163 1.21 1.63 -2.88
N PRO A 164 2.20 1.31 -3.73
CA PRO A 164 3.42 0.65 -3.29
C PRO A 164 4.10 1.34 -2.11
N MET A 165 4.21 2.68 -2.17
CA MET A 165 4.85 3.45 -1.12
C MET A 165 4.02 3.44 0.18
N LEU A 166 2.69 3.51 0.08
CA LEU A 166 1.82 3.41 1.26
C LEU A 166 1.94 2.05 1.94
N LEU A 167 1.90 0.96 1.19
CA LEU A 167 2.09 -0.39 1.75
C LEU A 167 3.46 -0.54 2.41
N ARG A 168 4.53 0.01 1.81
CA ARG A 168 5.86 0.04 2.44
C ARG A 168 5.87 0.81 3.76
N HIS A 169 5.17 1.93 3.84
CA HIS A 169 5.10 2.75 5.04
C HIS A 169 4.26 2.10 6.16
N PHE A 170 3.18 1.41 5.80
CA PHE A 170 2.22 0.85 6.76
C PHE A 170 2.58 -0.55 7.21
N VAL A 171 3.07 -1.38 6.29
CA VAL A 171 3.29 -2.81 6.50
C VAL A 171 4.65 -3.31 6.02
N GLY A 172 5.62 -2.42 5.76
CA GLY A 172 6.97 -2.82 5.41
C GLY A 172 7.73 -3.54 6.54
N PRO A 173 8.81 -4.29 6.24
CA PRO A 173 9.58 -5.00 7.26
C PRO A 173 10.11 -4.10 8.39
N GLN A 174 10.43 -2.83 8.09
CA GLN A 174 10.94 -1.88 9.08
C GLN A 174 9.86 -1.23 9.96
N THR A 175 8.58 -1.47 9.68
CA THR A 175 7.46 -0.92 10.43
C THR A 175 7.24 -1.67 11.74
N GLU A 176 6.36 -1.16 12.59
CA GLU A 176 5.97 -1.84 13.83
C GLU A 176 5.48 -3.27 13.59
N ILE A 177 4.65 -3.47 12.56
CA ILE A 177 4.13 -4.80 12.22
C ILE A 177 5.23 -5.72 11.70
N GLY A 178 6.14 -5.22 10.85
CA GLY A 178 7.28 -5.99 10.36
C GLY A 178 8.20 -6.47 11.50
N LYS A 179 8.45 -5.60 12.48
CA LYS A 179 9.21 -5.93 13.71
C LYS A 179 8.51 -6.93 14.62
N LYS A 180 7.20 -7.08 14.53
CA LYS A 180 6.42 -8.01 15.36
C LYS A 180 6.16 -9.35 14.68
N LEU A 181 5.78 -9.36 13.40
CA LEU A 181 5.37 -10.57 12.70
C LEU A 181 6.55 -11.33 12.08
N LEU A 182 7.48 -10.63 11.41
CA LEU A 182 8.56 -11.28 10.66
C LEU A 182 9.51 -12.10 11.56
N PRO A 183 9.90 -11.63 12.77
CA PRO A 183 10.65 -12.45 13.72
C PRO A 183 9.95 -13.73 14.13
N GLU A 184 8.64 -13.67 14.39
CA GLU A 184 7.88 -14.83 14.86
C GLU A 184 7.71 -15.88 13.74
N LEU A 185 7.48 -15.44 12.51
CA LEU A 185 7.52 -16.33 11.34
C LEU A 185 8.90 -17.01 11.20
N PHE A 186 9.98 -16.24 11.29
CA PHE A 186 11.33 -16.79 11.21
C PHE A 186 11.64 -17.81 12.33
N LYS A 187 11.28 -17.48 13.57
CA LYS A 187 11.46 -18.36 14.73
C LYS A 187 10.67 -19.66 14.57
N ALA A 188 9.42 -19.60 14.08
CA ALA A 188 8.60 -20.77 13.83
C ALA A 188 9.24 -21.72 12.80
N VAL A 189 9.77 -21.18 11.69
CA VAL A 189 10.51 -21.97 10.69
C VAL A 189 11.74 -22.62 11.31
N CYS A 190 12.57 -21.84 12.02
CA CYS A 190 13.79 -22.34 12.65
C CYS A 190 13.50 -23.40 13.73
N HIS A 191 12.40 -23.26 14.46
CA HIS A 191 11.95 -24.25 15.44
C HIS A 191 11.56 -25.55 14.74
N ALA A 192 10.72 -25.48 13.70
CA ALA A 192 10.29 -26.65 12.93
C ALA A 192 11.45 -27.44 12.33
N GLN A 193 12.52 -26.76 11.88
CA GLN A 193 13.74 -27.43 11.40
C GLN A 193 14.44 -28.28 12.46
N LYS A 194 14.44 -27.84 13.72
CA LYS A 194 15.12 -28.51 14.84
C LYS A 194 14.35 -29.69 15.40
N LEU A 195 13.03 -29.75 15.16
CA LEU A 195 12.19 -30.86 15.62
C LEU A 195 12.65 -32.17 14.97
N ARG A 196 12.71 -33.24 15.79
CA ARG A 196 12.99 -34.60 15.29
C ARG A 196 11.83 -35.13 14.44
N GLN A 197 10.61 -34.86 14.88
CA GLN A 197 9.40 -35.20 14.15
C GLN A 197 9.21 -34.31 12.92
N THR A 198 8.63 -34.88 11.87
CA THR A 198 8.30 -34.16 10.65
C THR A 198 6.95 -33.47 10.82
N THR A 199 6.97 -32.14 10.93
CA THR A 199 5.74 -31.32 10.98
C THR A 199 5.36 -30.78 9.59
N ARG A 200 4.14 -30.24 9.46
CA ARG A 200 3.67 -29.60 8.22
C ARG A 200 4.59 -28.46 7.80
N THR A 201 4.95 -27.57 8.73
CA THR A 201 5.86 -26.45 8.48
C THR A 201 7.22 -26.93 7.99
N LYS A 202 7.77 -27.97 8.63
CA LYS A 202 9.05 -28.56 8.22
C LYS A 202 9.01 -29.11 6.80
N LEU A 203 7.93 -29.80 6.41
CA LEU A 203 7.75 -30.32 5.05
C LEU A 203 7.66 -29.21 4.02
N ILE A 204 6.79 -28.22 4.25
CA ILE A 204 6.59 -27.10 3.32
C ILE A 204 7.90 -26.31 3.14
N TYR A 205 8.59 -26.00 4.25
CA TYR A 205 9.88 -25.31 4.18
C TYR A 205 10.93 -26.15 3.43
N THR A 206 11.01 -27.46 3.69
CA THR A 206 11.99 -28.33 3.03
C THR A 206 11.75 -28.38 1.53
N GLU A 207 10.49 -28.50 1.11
CA GLU A 207 10.14 -28.55 -0.30
C GLU A 207 10.37 -27.21 -1.00
N TRP A 208 9.95 -26.10 -0.37
CA TRP A 208 10.25 -24.76 -0.86
C TRP A 208 11.78 -24.53 -0.97
N SER A 209 12.54 -24.95 0.04
CA SER A 209 14.00 -24.83 0.09
C SER A 209 14.67 -25.63 -1.04
N ARG A 210 14.16 -26.84 -1.32
CA ARG A 210 14.65 -27.72 -2.40
C ARG A 210 14.39 -27.12 -3.78
N LEU A 211 13.20 -26.56 -4.01
CA LEU A 211 12.77 -26.08 -5.32
C LEU A 211 13.23 -24.65 -5.61
N PHE A 212 13.21 -23.77 -4.61
CA PHE A 212 13.33 -22.31 -4.80
C PHE A 212 14.35 -21.66 -3.87
N GLY A 213 14.90 -22.42 -2.92
CA GLY A 213 15.77 -21.88 -1.89
C GLY A 213 17.23 -21.63 -2.30
N GLN A 214 17.56 -21.79 -3.58
CA GLN A 214 18.92 -21.56 -4.08
C GLN A 214 19.20 -20.06 -4.16
N ILE A 215 19.94 -19.53 -3.18
CA ILE A 215 20.55 -18.20 -3.26
C ILE A 215 21.79 -18.34 -4.14
N ASN A 216 21.65 -18.03 -5.42
CA ASN A 216 22.74 -18.10 -6.40
C ASN A 216 23.60 -16.83 -6.31
N GLY A 217 24.66 -16.87 -5.51
CA GLY A 217 25.68 -15.82 -5.51
C GLY A 217 26.53 -15.76 -4.24
N THR A 218 27.77 -15.27 -4.37
CA THR A 218 28.56 -14.82 -3.22
C THR A 218 27.81 -13.69 -2.52
N ALA A 219 27.58 -13.82 -1.21
CA ALA A 219 26.95 -12.77 -0.40
C ALA A 219 27.73 -11.46 -0.55
N THR A 220 27.15 -10.49 -1.23
CA THR A 220 27.76 -9.16 -1.38
C THR A 220 27.83 -8.47 -0.02
N GLU A 221 28.82 -7.59 0.19
CA GLU A 221 28.89 -6.77 1.43
C GLU A 221 27.58 -6.05 1.72
N ARG A 222 26.85 -5.62 0.68
CA ARG A 222 25.55 -4.95 0.81
C ARG A 222 24.46 -5.87 1.36
N LEU A 223 24.48 -7.16 0.99
CA LEU A 223 23.53 -8.13 1.51
C LEU A 223 23.84 -8.43 2.99
N VAL A 224 25.11 -8.60 3.33
CA VAL A 224 25.56 -8.82 4.72
C VAL A 224 25.13 -7.65 5.61
N ARG A 225 25.45 -6.41 5.22
CA ARG A 225 25.05 -5.21 5.97
C ARG A 225 23.54 -5.11 6.13
N TYR A 226 22.76 -5.35 5.07
CA TYR A 226 21.31 -5.35 5.17
C TYR A 226 20.80 -6.37 6.19
N MET A 227 21.36 -7.59 6.18
CA MET A 227 20.96 -8.62 7.12
C MET A 227 21.34 -8.27 8.56
N GLU A 228 22.50 -7.64 8.78
CA GLU A 228 22.90 -7.11 10.09
C GLU A 228 21.93 -6.02 10.56
N ASP A 229 21.63 -5.03 9.71
CA ASP A 229 20.73 -3.92 10.02
C ASP A 229 19.32 -4.41 10.37
N ILE A 230 18.75 -5.30 9.55
CA ILE A 230 17.39 -5.83 9.79
C ILE A 230 17.37 -6.77 11.00
N SER A 231 18.46 -7.53 11.25
CA SER A 231 18.59 -8.35 12.45
C SER A 231 18.62 -7.51 13.72
N TYR A 232 19.39 -6.40 13.71
CA TYR A 232 19.46 -5.45 14.80
C TYR A 232 18.10 -4.79 15.05
N LEU A 233 17.46 -4.29 13.99
CA LEU A 233 16.17 -3.62 14.06
C LEU A 233 15.07 -4.53 14.65
N HIS A 234 15.14 -5.82 14.36
CA HIS A 234 14.15 -6.82 14.77
C HIS A 234 14.53 -7.58 16.05
N GLY A 235 15.73 -7.35 16.59
CA GLY A 235 16.26 -8.12 17.72
C GLY A 235 16.33 -9.63 17.45
N THR A 236 16.58 -10.04 16.21
CA THR A 236 16.57 -11.45 15.77
C THR A 236 17.74 -11.74 14.83
N GLU A 237 18.53 -12.78 15.10
CA GLU A 237 19.75 -13.09 14.34
C GLU A 237 19.45 -13.84 13.03
N TYR A 238 18.98 -13.14 11.99
CA TYR A 238 18.65 -13.74 10.69
C TYR A 238 19.87 -14.33 9.97
N ASN A 239 21.07 -13.82 10.26
CA ASN A 239 22.34 -14.32 9.72
C ASN A 239 22.62 -15.79 10.04
N LYS A 240 22.04 -16.34 11.13
CA LYS A 240 22.21 -17.76 11.47
C LYS A 240 21.52 -18.70 10.49
N ASN A 241 20.50 -18.21 9.79
CA ASN A 241 19.76 -19.00 8.81
C ASN A 241 19.14 -18.08 7.73
N PRO A 242 19.94 -17.59 6.77
CA PRO A 242 19.48 -16.65 5.74
C PRO A 242 18.32 -17.21 4.90
N GLN A 243 18.33 -18.51 4.63
CA GLN A 243 17.30 -19.17 3.83
C GLN A 243 15.94 -19.22 4.55
N ALA A 244 15.93 -19.52 5.87
CA ALA A 244 14.71 -19.42 6.67
C ALA A 244 14.19 -17.98 6.74
N TYR A 245 15.07 -16.98 6.76
CA TYR A 245 14.67 -15.59 6.70
C TYR A 245 14.02 -15.23 5.36
N VAL A 246 14.60 -15.64 4.23
CA VAL A 246 13.98 -15.44 2.90
C VAL A 246 12.61 -16.11 2.84
N PHE A 247 12.47 -17.34 3.36
CA PHE A 247 11.17 -18.01 3.41
C PHE A 247 10.15 -17.26 4.27
N ALA A 248 10.56 -16.76 5.44
CA ALA A 248 9.70 -15.96 6.32
C ALA A 248 9.28 -14.63 5.67
N LEU A 249 10.20 -13.96 4.96
CA LEU A 249 9.93 -12.72 4.23
C LEU A 249 8.97 -12.97 3.05
N ASN A 250 9.17 -14.05 2.29
CA ASN A 250 8.27 -14.45 1.21
C ASN A 250 6.88 -14.79 1.74
N THR A 251 6.79 -15.48 2.88
CA THR A 251 5.53 -15.75 3.58
C THR A 251 4.84 -14.46 3.98
N TYR A 252 5.58 -13.50 4.56
CA TYR A 252 5.04 -12.20 4.95
C TYR A 252 4.47 -11.43 3.75
N ILE A 253 5.21 -11.38 2.63
CA ILE A 253 4.76 -10.74 1.39
C ILE A 253 3.52 -11.43 0.81
N ALA A 254 3.49 -12.77 0.84
CA ALA A 254 2.34 -13.54 0.39
C ALA A 254 1.08 -13.26 1.21
N ILE A 255 1.19 -13.19 2.54
CA ILE A 255 0.07 -12.82 3.43
C ILE A 255 -0.44 -11.42 3.06
N VAL A 256 0.45 -10.42 2.98
CA VAL A 256 0.08 -9.05 2.61
C VAL A 256 -0.61 -9.03 1.25
N SER A 257 -0.09 -9.75 0.26
CA SER A 257 -0.62 -9.77 -1.10
C SER A 257 -2.02 -10.37 -1.17
N LYS A 258 -2.25 -11.48 -0.46
CA LYS A 258 -3.56 -12.13 -0.38
C LYS A 258 -4.59 -11.24 0.32
N ILE A 259 -4.23 -10.60 1.44
CA ILE A 259 -5.12 -9.65 2.12
C ILE A 259 -5.46 -8.46 1.22
N CYS A 260 -4.47 -7.88 0.54
CA CYS A 260 -4.68 -6.75 -0.37
C CYS A 260 -5.62 -7.11 -1.52
N ALA A 261 -5.47 -8.30 -2.13
CA ALA A 261 -6.36 -8.77 -3.18
C ALA A 261 -7.80 -8.94 -2.67
N ILE A 262 -7.98 -9.49 -1.47
CA ILE A 262 -9.29 -9.64 -0.85
C ILE A 262 -9.91 -8.29 -0.46
N TYR A 263 -9.14 -7.33 0.04
CA TYR A 263 -9.65 -5.98 0.32
C TYR A 263 -10.03 -5.22 -0.96
N ALA A 264 -9.32 -5.45 -2.08
CA ALA A 264 -9.72 -4.89 -3.37
C ALA A 264 -11.06 -5.45 -3.86
N LEU A 265 -11.31 -6.76 -3.67
CA LEU A 265 -12.60 -7.39 -3.97
C LEU A 265 -13.71 -6.91 -3.02
N ALA A 266 -13.42 -6.85 -1.72
CA ALA A 266 -14.37 -6.36 -0.70
C ALA A 266 -14.77 -4.90 -0.92
N SER A 267 -13.90 -4.09 -1.51
CA SER A 267 -14.21 -2.70 -1.87
C SER A 267 -15.28 -2.59 -2.96
N GLN A 268 -15.61 -3.69 -3.64
CA GLN A 268 -16.62 -3.76 -4.70
C GLN A 268 -17.89 -4.51 -4.27
N SER A 269 -17.94 -5.03 -3.05
CA SER A 269 -19.05 -5.87 -2.58
C SER A 269 -19.15 -5.92 -1.06
N ASP A 270 -20.36 -5.71 -0.55
CA ASP A 270 -20.68 -5.84 0.87
C ASP A 270 -20.74 -7.31 1.34
N ALA A 271 -20.51 -8.28 0.44
CA ALA A 271 -20.62 -9.71 0.76
C ALA A 271 -19.47 -10.25 1.63
N ILE A 272 -18.35 -9.52 1.74
CA ILE A 272 -17.20 -9.96 2.53
C ILE A 272 -17.33 -9.44 3.97
N PHE A 273 -17.49 -10.38 4.90
CA PHE A 273 -17.43 -10.11 6.34
C PHE A 273 -16.20 -10.79 6.93
N PHE A 274 -15.24 -9.99 7.40
CA PHE A 274 -14.08 -10.50 8.10
C PHE A 274 -14.44 -10.88 9.53
N ASP A 275 -14.06 -12.09 9.94
CA ASP A 275 -14.18 -12.50 11.33
C ASP A 275 -13.35 -11.59 12.24
N ALA A 276 -13.84 -11.40 13.48
CA ALA A 276 -13.11 -10.63 14.49
C ALA A 276 -11.81 -11.34 14.91
N ASP A 277 -11.77 -12.68 14.84
CA ASP A 277 -10.55 -13.45 15.08
C ASP A 277 -9.62 -13.41 13.85
N PRO A 278 -8.40 -12.87 13.96
CA PRO A 278 -7.46 -12.75 12.84
C PRO A 278 -7.12 -14.09 12.19
N LYS A 279 -6.99 -15.17 12.99
CA LYS A 279 -6.61 -16.49 12.46
C LYS A 279 -7.74 -17.11 11.65
N GLN A 280 -8.99 -17.02 12.10
CA GLN A 280 -10.15 -17.45 11.31
C GLN A 280 -10.32 -16.62 10.03
N ALA A 281 -10.19 -15.29 10.11
CA ALA A 281 -10.27 -14.43 8.93
C ALA A 281 -9.22 -14.83 7.89
N LEU A 282 -7.98 -15.06 8.32
CA LEU A 282 -6.90 -15.53 7.45
C LEU A 282 -7.14 -16.96 6.96
N ALA A 283 -7.67 -17.87 7.78
CA ALA A 283 -7.98 -19.23 7.34
C ALA A 283 -8.96 -19.26 6.16
N LYS A 284 -9.97 -18.38 6.13
CA LYS A 284 -10.89 -18.25 4.99
C LYS A 284 -10.18 -17.69 3.74
N ILE A 285 -9.27 -16.74 3.92
CA ILE A 285 -8.43 -16.22 2.82
C ILE A 285 -7.54 -17.34 2.27
N GLU A 286 -6.86 -18.08 3.14
CA GLU A 286 -5.96 -19.20 2.79
C GLU A 286 -6.71 -20.43 2.25
N GLY A 287 -7.99 -20.59 2.60
CA GLY A 287 -8.88 -21.63 2.09
C GLY A 287 -9.43 -21.35 0.69
N GLY A 288 -9.31 -20.12 0.20
CA GLY A 288 -9.78 -19.72 -1.12
C GLY A 288 -11.26 -19.34 -1.20
N GLU A 289 -11.99 -19.41 -0.08
CA GLU A 289 -13.44 -19.19 0.00
C GLU A 289 -13.83 -17.83 -0.58
N TYR A 290 -13.14 -16.77 -0.14
CA TYR A 290 -13.42 -15.42 -0.65
C TYR A 290 -13.09 -15.26 -2.12
N PHE A 291 -12.07 -15.92 -2.66
CA PHE A 291 -11.76 -15.81 -4.09
C PHE A 291 -12.83 -16.53 -4.94
N GLN A 292 -13.28 -17.69 -4.49
CA GLN A 292 -14.35 -18.46 -5.15
C GLN A 292 -15.69 -17.70 -5.15
N MET A 293 -16.02 -16.96 -4.08
CA MET A 293 -17.20 -16.10 -4.03
C MET A 293 -17.26 -15.05 -5.15
N PHE A 294 -16.11 -14.66 -5.70
CA PHE A 294 -16.02 -13.72 -6.82
C PHE A 294 -15.79 -14.43 -8.17
N GLY A 295 -15.77 -15.76 -8.21
CA GLY A 295 -15.52 -16.54 -9.44
C GLY A 295 -14.03 -16.70 -9.77
N ILE A 296 -13.11 -16.55 -8.82
CA ILE A 296 -11.68 -16.77 -9.05
C ILE A 296 -11.32 -18.18 -8.56
N GLU A 297 -10.99 -19.07 -9.50
CA GLU A 297 -10.87 -20.50 -9.18
C GLU A 297 -9.47 -20.95 -8.72
N ASN A 298 -8.41 -20.34 -9.26
CA ASN A 298 -7.04 -20.84 -9.12
C ASN A 298 -6.08 -19.91 -8.36
N MET A 299 -6.60 -19.00 -7.51
CA MET A 299 -5.78 -18.01 -6.80
C MET A 299 -4.66 -18.67 -5.97
N LEU A 300 -5.00 -19.73 -5.23
CA LEU A 300 -4.11 -20.36 -4.24
C LEU A 300 -3.54 -21.71 -4.69
N ASN A 301 -3.71 -22.07 -5.96
CA ASN A 301 -3.15 -23.31 -6.49
C ASN A 301 -1.62 -23.24 -6.37
N SER A 302 -1.03 -24.24 -5.69
CA SER A 302 0.40 -24.36 -5.41
C SER A 302 0.97 -23.32 -4.42
N ASP A 303 0.17 -22.83 -3.47
CA ASP A 303 0.65 -21.91 -2.42
C ASP A 303 1.47 -22.62 -1.33
N PHE A 304 2.69 -22.12 -1.09
CA PHE A 304 3.57 -22.56 0.00
C PHE A 304 3.40 -21.74 1.27
N PHE A 305 2.63 -20.65 1.24
CA PHE A 305 2.71 -19.59 2.24
C PHE A 305 1.52 -19.55 3.21
N SER A 306 0.81 -20.67 3.39
CA SER A 306 -0.29 -20.83 4.37
C SER A 306 0.10 -21.59 5.65
N TRP A 307 1.39 -21.96 5.78
CA TRP A 307 1.90 -22.83 6.85
C TRP A 307 1.76 -22.22 8.26
N TYR A 308 1.73 -20.90 8.37
CA TYR A 308 1.66 -20.16 9.65
C TYR A 308 0.34 -20.35 10.40
N LEU A 309 -0.69 -20.93 9.77
CA LEU A 309 -1.95 -21.34 10.39
C LEU A 309 -1.96 -22.81 10.82
N GLY A 310 -0.85 -23.54 10.65
CA GLY A 310 -0.75 -24.95 11.02
C GLY A 310 -0.86 -25.18 12.53
N ASN A 311 -1.45 -26.30 12.92
CA ASN A 311 -1.53 -26.72 14.33
C ASN A 311 -0.14 -27.03 14.94
N ASP A 312 0.90 -27.16 14.11
CA ASP A 312 2.29 -27.31 14.52
C ASP A 312 3.01 -25.98 14.82
N ILE A 313 2.28 -24.85 14.76
CA ILE A 313 2.79 -23.54 15.15
C ILE A 313 2.47 -23.27 16.62
N GLU A 314 3.50 -23.35 17.47
CA GLU A 314 3.36 -23.12 18.92
C GLU A 314 3.31 -21.63 19.29
N ILE A 315 3.84 -20.76 18.43
CA ILE A 315 3.91 -19.32 18.68
C ILE A 315 2.54 -18.69 18.45
N ASP A 316 2.07 -17.87 19.40
CA ASP A 316 0.82 -17.15 19.20
C ASP A 316 0.99 -15.97 18.23
N LEU A 317 0.54 -16.18 16.99
CA LEU A 317 0.54 -15.15 15.95
C LEU A 317 -0.72 -14.26 15.96
N THR A 318 -1.68 -14.45 16.88
CA THR A 318 -2.97 -13.75 16.84
C THR A 318 -2.82 -12.23 16.86
N ASN A 319 -2.02 -11.71 17.81
CA ASN A 319 -1.80 -10.27 17.94
C ASN A 319 -1.09 -9.66 16.70
N PRO A 320 0.09 -10.14 16.26
CA PRO A 320 0.73 -9.56 15.08
C PRO A 320 -0.13 -9.70 13.81
N LEU A 321 -0.84 -10.81 13.61
CA LEU A 321 -1.75 -10.94 12.46
C LEU A 321 -2.95 -9.98 12.53
N GLY A 322 -3.52 -9.77 13.73
CA GLY A 322 -4.57 -8.79 13.95
C GLY A 322 -4.12 -7.37 13.65
N LEU A 323 -2.92 -6.99 14.10
CA LEU A 323 -2.32 -5.70 13.79
C LEU A 323 -2.10 -5.54 12.27
N LEU A 324 -1.67 -6.58 11.57
CA LEU A 324 -1.52 -6.53 10.11
C LEU A 324 -2.85 -6.25 9.40
N LEU A 325 -3.90 -6.98 9.77
CA LEU A 325 -5.25 -6.77 9.23
C LEU A 325 -5.76 -5.35 9.54
N GLU A 326 -5.56 -4.86 10.76
CA GLU A 326 -5.94 -3.50 11.14
C GLU A 326 -5.23 -2.44 10.29
N ARG A 327 -3.91 -2.57 10.12
CA ARG A 327 -3.09 -1.64 9.32
C ARG A 327 -3.51 -1.63 7.86
N LEU A 328 -3.78 -2.79 7.28
CA LEU A 328 -4.27 -2.88 5.90
C LEU A 328 -5.71 -2.35 5.79
N ARG A 329 -6.57 -2.57 6.78
CA ARG A 329 -7.96 -2.07 6.77
C ARG A 329 -8.03 -0.54 6.77
N ALA A 330 -6.99 0.12 7.27
CA ALA A 330 -6.86 1.57 7.25
C ALA A 330 -6.58 2.16 5.85
N ILE A 331 -6.40 1.32 4.83
CA ILE A 331 -6.13 1.71 3.43
C ILE A 331 -7.38 1.48 2.58
N ASP A 332 -7.62 2.35 1.60
CA ASP A 332 -8.65 2.16 0.56
C ASP A 332 -8.08 1.34 -0.60
N PHE A 333 -8.75 0.23 -0.95
CA PHE A 333 -8.38 -0.64 -2.06
C PHE A 333 -9.34 -0.51 -3.25
N ASN A 334 -10.20 0.51 -3.27
CA ASN A 334 -11.11 0.75 -4.37
C ASN A 334 -10.36 1.27 -5.61
N VAL A 335 -9.99 0.36 -6.50
CA VAL A 335 -9.26 0.68 -7.74
C VAL A 335 -10.04 1.55 -8.72
N SER A 336 -11.38 1.66 -8.58
CA SER A 336 -12.19 2.56 -9.42
C SER A 336 -11.88 4.03 -9.19
N LEU A 337 -11.27 4.39 -8.06
CA LEU A 337 -10.81 5.74 -7.75
C LEU A 337 -9.48 6.09 -8.46
N LYS A 338 -8.88 5.14 -9.17
CA LYS A 338 -7.63 5.32 -9.92
C LYS A 338 -7.92 5.57 -11.39
N ASN A 339 -7.10 6.42 -12.02
CA ASN A 339 -7.03 6.49 -13.46
C ASN A 339 -6.54 5.13 -14.02
N PRO A 340 -7.26 4.49 -14.95
CA PRO A 340 -6.86 3.19 -15.52
C PRO A 340 -5.43 3.16 -16.07
N GLN A 341 -4.95 4.27 -16.63
CA GLN A 341 -3.60 4.37 -17.18
C GLN A 341 -2.50 4.49 -16.11
N SER A 342 -2.88 4.82 -14.89
CA SER A 342 -1.99 5.00 -13.74
C SER A 342 -1.86 3.76 -12.85
N ILE A 343 -2.72 2.74 -13.05
CA ILE A 343 -2.68 1.54 -12.24
C ILE A 343 -1.37 0.79 -12.55
N ARG A 344 -0.50 0.72 -11.55
CA ARG A 344 0.80 0.02 -11.59
C ARG A 344 0.69 -1.35 -10.95
N ASP A 345 1.71 -2.18 -11.19
CA ASP A 345 1.92 -3.44 -10.46
C ASP A 345 2.21 -3.14 -8.99
N LEU A 346 1.16 -3.24 -8.17
CA LEU A 346 1.21 -2.97 -6.73
C LEU A 346 2.21 -3.89 -6.03
N PHE A 347 2.24 -5.17 -6.40
CA PHE A 347 3.00 -6.18 -5.68
C PHE A 347 4.47 -6.26 -6.10
N LYS A 348 4.81 -5.88 -7.34
CA LYS A 348 6.20 -5.57 -7.70
C LYS A 348 6.76 -4.44 -6.85
N GLY A 349 6.02 -3.33 -6.74
CA GLY A 349 6.42 -2.20 -5.91
C GLY A 349 6.57 -2.59 -4.43
N LEU A 350 5.62 -3.38 -3.91
CA LEU A 350 5.69 -3.97 -2.57
C LEU A 350 6.95 -4.81 -2.37
N TYR A 351 7.18 -5.78 -3.25
CA TYR A 351 8.32 -6.70 -3.19
C TYR A 351 9.63 -5.94 -3.24
N MET A 352 9.78 -4.99 -4.18
CA MET A 352 10.97 -4.15 -4.28
C MET A 352 11.18 -3.23 -3.07
N GLY A 353 10.10 -2.84 -2.40
CA GLY A 353 10.14 -2.06 -1.17
C GLY A 353 10.52 -2.86 0.07
N PHE A 354 10.23 -4.16 0.09
CA PHE A 354 10.47 -5.06 1.23
C PHE A 354 11.80 -5.78 1.10
N THR A 355 12.16 -6.14 -0.14
CA THR A 355 13.33 -6.93 -0.49
C THR A 355 14.38 -6.03 -1.16
N PRO A 356 15.52 -5.78 -0.50
CA PRO A 356 16.56 -4.88 -1.02
C PRO A 356 17.15 -5.43 -2.32
N ALA A 357 17.66 -4.53 -3.17
CA ALA A 357 18.24 -4.92 -4.47
C ALA A 357 19.38 -5.95 -4.34
N SER A 358 20.21 -5.87 -3.28
CA SER A 358 21.27 -6.84 -3.01
C SER A 358 20.75 -8.26 -2.79
N MET A 359 19.60 -8.41 -2.14
CA MET A 359 18.96 -9.71 -1.94
C MET A 359 18.30 -10.21 -3.22
N ARG A 360 17.55 -9.35 -3.92
CA ARG A 360 16.92 -9.71 -5.20
C ARG A 360 17.97 -10.21 -6.21
N HIS A 361 19.10 -9.52 -6.33
CA HIS A 361 20.20 -9.96 -7.19
C HIS A 361 20.80 -11.30 -6.76
N ALA A 362 20.92 -11.55 -5.45
CA ALA A 362 21.39 -12.84 -4.93
C ALA A 362 20.40 -13.98 -5.14
N LEU A 363 19.11 -13.66 -5.31
CA LEU A 363 18.05 -14.58 -5.73
C LEU A 363 17.93 -14.70 -7.26
N GLY A 364 18.74 -13.94 -8.03
CA GLY A 364 18.66 -13.90 -9.49
C GLY A 364 17.46 -13.11 -10.04
N GLU A 365 16.82 -12.29 -9.22
CA GLU A 365 15.58 -11.60 -9.58
C GLU A 365 15.84 -10.17 -10.09
N TYR A 366 15.57 -9.95 -11.37
CA TYR A 366 15.62 -8.64 -12.02
C TYR A 366 14.24 -8.29 -12.56
N TYR A 367 13.66 -7.21 -12.05
CA TYR A 367 12.31 -6.78 -12.41
C TYR A 367 12.34 -5.79 -13.57
N THR A 368 11.65 -6.12 -14.66
CA THR A 368 11.48 -5.28 -15.85
C THR A 368 10.73 -4.00 -15.49
N PRO A 369 11.28 -2.78 -15.68
CA PRO A 369 10.54 -1.53 -15.46
C PRO A 369 9.31 -1.40 -16.39
N ASP A 370 8.25 -0.73 -15.92
CA ASP A 370 6.98 -0.64 -16.66
C ASP A 370 7.13 -0.01 -18.06
N TRP A 371 7.97 1.04 -18.16
CA TRP A 371 8.26 1.69 -19.45
C TRP A 371 8.93 0.72 -20.45
N LEU A 372 9.77 -0.21 -19.96
CA LEU A 372 10.47 -1.16 -20.81
C LEU A 372 9.50 -2.24 -21.29
N ALA A 373 8.61 -2.71 -20.42
CA ALA A 373 7.56 -3.65 -20.80
C ALA A 373 6.65 -3.05 -21.89
N SER A 374 6.19 -1.81 -21.69
CA SER A 374 5.37 -1.10 -22.68
C SER A 374 6.10 -0.93 -24.02
N HIS A 375 7.37 -0.50 -23.98
CA HIS A 375 8.19 -0.34 -25.19
C HIS A 375 8.40 -1.66 -25.95
N VAL A 376 8.61 -2.77 -25.26
CA VAL A 376 8.77 -4.09 -25.87
C VAL A 376 7.48 -4.56 -26.53
N ILE A 377 6.31 -4.36 -25.90
CA ILE A 377 5.02 -4.71 -26.49
C ILE A 377 4.74 -3.87 -27.75
N ASP A 378 5.06 -2.57 -27.73
CA ASP A 378 4.95 -1.70 -28.91
C ASP A 378 5.88 -2.16 -30.04
N THR A 379 7.12 -2.49 -29.70
CA THR A 379 8.12 -2.94 -30.67
C THR A 379 7.72 -4.28 -31.30
N ALA A 380 7.12 -5.18 -30.50
CA ALA A 380 6.54 -6.43 -30.97
C ALA A 380 5.28 -6.22 -31.83
N LYS A 381 4.72 -5.01 -31.87
CA LYS A 381 3.47 -4.65 -32.55
C LYS A 381 2.29 -5.53 -32.12
N TRP A 382 2.28 -5.90 -30.83
CA TRP A 382 1.20 -6.70 -30.27
C TRP A 382 -0.08 -5.88 -30.17
N THR A 383 -1.21 -6.48 -30.56
CA THR A 383 -2.55 -5.87 -30.50
C THR A 383 -3.46 -6.62 -29.52
N THR A 384 -4.49 -5.95 -28.99
CA THR A 384 -5.29 -6.47 -27.88
C THR A 384 -6.10 -7.74 -28.19
N ASP A 385 -6.33 -8.03 -29.47
CA ASP A 385 -6.97 -9.24 -30.01
C ASP A 385 -6.04 -10.45 -30.08
N GLN A 386 -4.72 -10.25 -29.91
CA GLN A 386 -3.72 -11.30 -29.97
C GLN A 386 -3.49 -11.97 -28.61
N THR A 387 -3.04 -13.21 -28.66
CA THR A 387 -2.53 -13.95 -27.50
C THR A 387 -1.18 -13.37 -27.06
N LEU A 388 -0.95 -13.28 -25.75
CA LEU A 388 0.33 -12.88 -25.15
C LEU A 388 0.81 -14.00 -24.22
N LEU A 389 2.04 -14.48 -24.45
CA LEU A 389 2.69 -15.49 -23.61
C LEU A 389 3.99 -14.93 -23.05
N ASP A 390 4.14 -14.99 -21.73
CA ASP A 390 5.38 -14.71 -21.01
C ASP A 390 5.80 -15.96 -20.20
N PRO A 391 6.78 -16.75 -20.67
CA PRO A 391 7.16 -18.01 -20.05
C PRO A 391 8.04 -17.85 -18.79
N THR A 392 8.42 -16.61 -18.44
CA THR A 392 9.24 -16.29 -17.26
C THR A 392 8.74 -14.98 -16.65
N CYS A 393 7.45 -14.94 -16.31
CA CYS A 393 6.72 -13.70 -16.14
C CYS A 393 7.06 -12.92 -14.87
N GLY A 394 7.75 -13.54 -13.90
CA GLY A 394 7.97 -12.96 -12.58
C GLY A 394 6.64 -12.53 -11.96
N SER A 395 6.57 -11.28 -11.48
CA SER A 395 5.33 -10.69 -10.95
C SER A 395 4.29 -10.32 -12.04
N GLY A 396 4.49 -10.74 -13.28
CA GLY A 396 3.53 -10.59 -14.37
C GLY A 396 3.56 -9.24 -15.07
N THR A 397 4.69 -8.52 -15.07
CA THR A 397 4.77 -7.15 -15.62
C THR A 397 4.27 -7.06 -17.08
N PHE A 398 4.66 -7.98 -17.95
CA PHE A 398 4.18 -7.99 -19.35
C PHE A 398 2.69 -8.35 -19.46
N ILE A 399 2.22 -9.30 -18.65
CA ILE A 399 0.82 -9.71 -18.62
C ILE A 399 -0.07 -8.55 -18.14
N LEU A 400 0.35 -7.83 -17.10
CA LEU A 400 -0.35 -6.65 -16.59
C LEU A 400 -0.36 -5.50 -17.59
N GLU A 401 0.72 -5.27 -18.34
CA GLU A 401 0.74 -4.28 -19.41
C GLU A 401 -0.22 -4.63 -20.55
N GLY A 402 -0.27 -5.91 -20.97
CA GLY A 402 -1.26 -6.40 -21.95
C GLY A 402 -2.69 -6.22 -21.44
N LEU A 403 -2.95 -6.57 -20.18
CA LEU A 403 -4.24 -6.40 -19.52
C LEU A 403 -4.66 -4.93 -19.43
N LYS A 404 -3.73 -4.04 -19.08
CA LYS A 404 -3.94 -2.59 -19.03
C LYS A 404 -4.37 -2.04 -20.38
N ARG A 405 -3.72 -2.46 -21.48
CA ARG A 405 -4.10 -2.06 -22.85
C ARG A 405 -5.50 -2.55 -23.23
N ARG A 406 -5.84 -3.80 -22.88
CA ARG A 406 -7.19 -4.35 -23.10
C ARG A 406 -8.26 -3.59 -22.32
N LEU A 407 -8.01 -3.31 -21.04
CA LEU A 407 -8.94 -2.54 -20.21
C LEU A 407 -9.13 -1.11 -20.73
N GLY A 408 -8.07 -0.48 -21.23
CA GLY A 408 -8.14 0.83 -21.86
C GLY A 408 -8.98 0.84 -23.15
N ASN A 409 -8.90 -0.22 -23.96
CA ASN A 409 -9.66 -0.35 -25.20
C ASN A 409 -11.11 -0.78 -24.97
N ALA A 410 -11.36 -1.64 -23.98
CA ALA A 410 -12.65 -2.27 -23.74
C ALA A 410 -13.00 -2.24 -22.24
N PRO A 411 -13.23 -1.03 -21.66
CA PRO A 411 -13.40 -0.85 -20.22
C PRO A 411 -14.67 -1.47 -19.66
N SER A 412 -15.63 -1.88 -20.49
CA SER A 412 -16.88 -2.55 -20.09
C SER A 412 -16.78 -4.07 -20.03
N GLU A 413 -15.74 -4.68 -20.61
CA GLU A 413 -15.59 -6.14 -20.70
C GLU A 413 -15.47 -6.82 -19.34
N THR A 414 -15.78 -8.11 -19.29
CA THR A 414 -15.65 -8.94 -18.08
C THR A 414 -14.20 -9.32 -17.81
N ALA A 415 -13.90 -9.80 -16.60
CA ALA A 415 -12.59 -10.35 -16.30
C ALA A 415 -12.22 -11.51 -17.26
N GLN A 416 -13.18 -12.36 -17.64
CA GLN A 416 -12.94 -13.49 -18.53
C GLN A 416 -12.44 -13.02 -19.91
N GLU A 417 -13.15 -12.09 -20.55
CA GLU A 417 -12.76 -11.59 -21.87
C GLU A 417 -11.44 -10.82 -21.84
N LEU A 418 -11.21 -10.02 -20.78
CA LEU A 418 -9.96 -9.29 -20.62
C LEU A 418 -8.74 -10.21 -20.43
N LEU A 419 -8.91 -11.36 -19.77
CA LEU A 419 -7.82 -12.31 -19.49
C LEU A 419 -7.59 -13.34 -20.60
N LYS A 420 -8.56 -13.53 -21.50
CA LYS A 420 -8.54 -14.54 -22.56
C LYS A 420 -7.32 -14.45 -23.48
N GLY A 421 -6.52 -15.49 -23.54
CA GLY A 421 -5.30 -15.50 -24.37
C GLY A 421 -4.11 -14.76 -23.76
N LEU A 422 -4.18 -14.35 -22.49
CA LEU A 422 -2.98 -14.01 -21.73
C LEU A 422 -2.49 -15.28 -21.05
N TYR A 423 -1.17 -15.49 -20.99
CA TYR A 423 -0.55 -16.63 -20.32
C TYR A 423 0.81 -16.24 -19.74
N GLY A 424 1.00 -16.42 -18.43
CA GLY A 424 2.26 -16.22 -17.73
C GLY A 424 2.68 -17.48 -17.01
N PHE A 425 3.98 -17.80 -17.05
CA PHE A 425 4.56 -18.90 -16.30
C PHE A 425 5.77 -18.41 -15.51
N ASP A 426 5.94 -18.90 -14.28
CA ASP A 426 7.15 -18.65 -13.53
C ASP A 426 7.47 -19.84 -12.62
N LEU A 427 8.74 -19.99 -12.26
CA LEU A 427 9.18 -21.02 -11.31
C LEU A 427 8.99 -20.58 -9.87
N ASN A 428 9.06 -19.27 -9.56
CA ASN A 428 8.95 -18.79 -8.18
C ASN A 428 7.47 -18.70 -7.76
N PRO A 429 7.02 -19.47 -6.75
CA PRO A 429 5.62 -19.45 -6.32
C PRO A 429 5.18 -18.09 -5.76
N LEU A 430 6.09 -17.30 -5.18
CA LEU A 430 5.75 -15.95 -4.72
C LEU A 430 5.50 -15.01 -5.92
N ALA A 431 6.30 -15.15 -6.99
CA ALA A 431 6.14 -14.35 -8.20
C ALA A 431 4.79 -14.66 -8.87
N VAL A 432 4.45 -15.96 -8.99
CA VAL A 432 3.14 -16.42 -9.47
C VAL A 432 1.99 -15.86 -8.62
N LEU A 433 2.08 -15.98 -7.28
CA LEU A 433 1.05 -15.49 -6.37
C LEU A 433 0.86 -13.97 -6.48
N THR A 434 1.96 -13.21 -6.53
CA THR A 434 1.91 -11.75 -6.62
C THR A 434 1.39 -11.27 -7.97
N ALA A 435 1.73 -11.96 -9.06
CA ALA A 435 1.16 -11.68 -10.39
C ALA A 435 -0.37 -11.91 -10.41
N LYS A 436 -0.83 -13.04 -9.85
CA LYS A 436 -2.26 -13.32 -9.67
C LYS A 436 -2.94 -12.26 -8.82
N ALA A 437 -2.36 -11.92 -7.67
CA ALA A 437 -2.88 -10.88 -6.79
C ALA A 437 -2.98 -9.53 -7.51
N SER A 438 -1.97 -9.16 -8.32
CA SER A 438 -2.00 -7.93 -9.12
C SER A 438 -3.16 -7.94 -10.10
N ILE A 439 -3.40 -9.04 -10.80
CA ILE A 439 -4.56 -9.19 -11.70
C ILE A 439 -5.88 -9.04 -10.91
N VAL A 440 -5.99 -9.67 -9.74
CA VAL A 440 -7.19 -9.59 -8.90
C VAL A 440 -7.46 -8.16 -8.45
N VAL A 441 -6.44 -7.43 -8.00
CA VAL A 441 -6.58 -6.01 -7.63
C VAL A 441 -6.99 -5.20 -8.86
N PHE A 442 -6.34 -5.42 -10.01
CA PHE A 442 -6.60 -4.67 -11.25
C PHE A 442 -8.02 -4.83 -11.78
N LEU A 443 -8.60 -6.02 -11.59
CA LEU A 443 -9.91 -6.42 -12.10
C LEU A 443 -10.96 -6.56 -10.99
N SER A 444 -10.75 -5.99 -9.79
CA SER A 444 -11.57 -6.34 -8.64
C SER A 444 -13.08 -6.09 -8.84
N GLY A 445 -13.46 -5.08 -9.63
CA GLY A 445 -14.85 -4.78 -10.00
C GLY A 445 -15.36 -5.50 -11.25
N LYS A 446 -14.63 -6.49 -11.76
CA LYS A 446 -14.86 -7.14 -13.06
C LYS A 446 -15.11 -8.65 -12.98
N PHE A 447 -14.85 -9.25 -11.83
CA PHE A 447 -15.10 -10.68 -11.60
C PHE A 447 -16.58 -10.94 -11.30
N ASN A 448 -17.08 -12.10 -11.72
CA ASN A 448 -18.46 -12.51 -11.51
C ASN A 448 -18.48 -14.03 -11.20
N PRO A 449 -19.10 -14.47 -10.08
CA PRO A 449 -19.19 -15.90 -9.77
C PRO A 449 -19.98 -16.73 -10.78
N SER A 450 -20.86 -16.10 -11.59
CA SER A 450 -21.57 -16.78 -12.68
C SER A 450 -20.71 -16.96 -13.94
N ASP A 451 -19.56 -16.32 -14.00
CA ASP A 451 -18.59 -16.39 -15.10
C ASP A 451 -17.17 -16.61 -14.53
N PRO A 452 -16.90 -17.81 -13.97
CA PRO A 452 -15.67 -18.06 -13.24
C PRO A 452 -14.44 -18.04 -14.17
N VAL A 453 -13.31 -17.65 -13.60
CA VAL A 453 -12.05 -17.47 -14.32
C VAL A 453 -10.90 -18.20 -13.65
N LEU A 454 -10.06 -18.76 -14.51
CA LEU A 454 -8.70 -19.16 -14.17
C LEU A 454 -7.78 -17.97 -14.47
N LEU A 455 -7.14 -17.45 -13.43
CA LEU A 455 -6.12 -16.41 -13.58
C LEU A 455 -4.99 -16.97 -14.45
N PRO A 456 -4.55 -16.24 -15.50
CA PRO A 456 -3.68 -16.74 -16.56
C PRO A 456 -2.20 -16.87 -16.15
N ILE A 457 -1.91 -17.05 -14.86
CA ILE A 457 -0.54 -17.20 -14.34
C ILE A 457 -0.39 -18.58 -13.71
N PHE A 458 0.67 -19.29 -14.08
CA PHE A 458 0.88 -20.68 -13.68
C PHE A 458 2.29 -20.89 -13.12
N LEU A 459 2.38 -21.81 -12.16
CA LEU A 459 3.67 -22.32 -11.69
C LEU A 459 4.18 -23.34 -12.72
N ALA A 460 5.41 -23.16 -13.21
CA ALA A 460 6.02 -23.96 -14.27
C ALA A 460 6.51 -25.34 -13.81
#